data_AF-A0A8T4RCI7-F1
#
_entry.id   AF-A0A8T4RCI7-F1
#
_cell.length_a   1.000
_cell.length_b   1.000
_cell.length_c   1.000
_cell.angle_alpha   90.00
_cell.angle_beta   90.00
_cell.angle_gamma   90.00
#
_symmetry.space_group_name_H-M   'P 1'
#
loop_
_entity.id
_entity.type
_entity.pdbx_description
1 polymer ?
#
loop_
_entity_poly.entity_id
_entity_poly.type
_entity_poly.pdbx_seq_one_letter_code
_entity_poly.pdbx_strand_id
1 'polypeptide(L)'
;MVEFITGTLQITAATLSVVAGIIAISLFKVSHVNVGLRAWKYLIVALVLFAIEEVIGALVSFKIIAPTFLTHVIPAGIVGFIIIALTLEINYVNTEKGRRNKR
;
A
#
# COMPACT_ATOMS: atom_id res chain seq x y z
N MET A 1 -2.48 15.35 -27.18
CA MET A 1 -1.38 15.02 -26.24
C MET A 1 -1.89 14.76 -24.83
N VAL A 2 -2.70 15.65 -24.24
CA VAL A 2 -3.22 15.48 -22.88
C VAL A 2 -4.00 14.16 -22.71
N GLU A 3 -4.90 13.84 -23.64
CA GLU A 3 -5.70 12.59 -23.59
C GLU A 3 -4.85 11.32 -23.66
N PHE A 4 -3.77 11.32 -24.46
CA PHE A 4 -2.85 10.18 -24.53
C PHE A 4 -2.15 9.94 -23.19
N ILE A 5 -1.64 11.02 -22.56
CA ILE A 5 -0.99 10.97 -21.25
C ILE A 5 -1.99 10.48 -20.20
N THR A 6 -3.23 11.00 -20.20
CA THR A 6 -4.27 10.56 -19.27
C THR A 6 -4.61 9.09 -19.45
N GLY A 7 -4.74 8.62 -20.70
CA GLY A 7 -4.99 7.20 -20.99
C GLY A 7 -3.85 6.29 -20.54
N THR A 8 -2.60 6.68 -20.78
CA THR A 8 -1.43 5.93 -20.29
C THR A 8 -1.40 5.86 -18.76
N LEU A 9 -1.62 7.00 -18.08
CA LEU A 9 -1.66 7.05 -16.62
C LEU A 9 -2.74 6.13 -16.03
N GLN A 10 -3.93 6.07 -16.64
CA GLN A 10 -5.01 5.17 -16.21
C GLN A 10 -4.65 3.69 -16.36
N ILE A 11 -3.99 3.31 -17.46
CA ILE A 11 -3.54 1.91 -17.67
C ILE A 11 -2.45 1.55 -16.67
N THR A 12 -1.52 2.47 -16.40
CA THR A 12 -0.49 2.29 -15.38
C THR A 12 -1.10 2.10 -13.99
N ALA A 13 -2.01 2.99 -13.60
CA ALA A 13 -2.80 2.94 -12.37
C ALA A 13 -3.49 1.58 -12.17
N ALA A 14 -4.24 1.12 -13.19
CA ALA A 14 -4.91 -0.17 -13.17
C ALA A 14 -3.92 -1.35 -13.06
N THR A 15 -2.76 -1.26 -13.70
CA THR A 15 -1.73 -2.30 -13.61
C THR A 15 -1.11 -2.35 -12.21
N LEU A 16 -0.83 -1.17 -11.62
CA LEU A 16 -0.27 -1.06 -10.27
C LEU A 16 -1.23 -1.59 -9.20
N SER A 17 -2.54 -1.35 -9.34
CA SER A 17 -3.53 -1.86 -8.39
C SER A 17 -3.58 -3.39 -8.37
N VAL A 18 -3.50 -4.03 -9.54
CA VAL A 18 -3.42 -5.50 -9.67
C VAL A 18 -2.17 -6.04 -9.00
N VAL A 19 -1.00 -5.45 -9.30
CA VAL A 19 0.27 -5.86 -8.70
C VAL A 19 0.25 -5.68 -7.18
N ALA A 20 -0.26 -4.55 -6.69
CA ALA A 20 -0.41 -4.29 -5.26
C ALA A 20 -1.33 -5.32 -4.58
N GLY A 21 -2.44 -5.71 -5.23
CA GLY A 21 -3.32 -6.76 -4.76
C GLY A 21 -2.63 -8.12 -4.65
N ILE A 22 -1.84 -8.52 -5.65
CA ILE A 22 -1.06 -9.77 -5.63
C ILE A 22 -0.05 -9.76 -4.47
N ILE A 23 0.67 -8.65 -4.29
CA ILE A 23 1.62 -8.49 -3.19
C ILE A 23 0.90 -8.59 -1.84
N ALA A 24 -0.24 -7.90 -1.69
CA ALA A 24 -1.03 -7.93 -0.46
C ALA A 24 -1.48 -9.36 -0.09
N ILE A 25 -1.96 -10.13 -1.07
CA ILE A 25 -2.38 -11.53 -0.87
C ILE A 25 -1.18 -12.41 -0.46
N SER A 26 -0.05 -12.26 -1.15
CA SER A 26 1.18 -13.00 -0.85
C SER A 26 1.65 -12.73 0.59
N LEU A 27 1.64 -11.46 1.00
CA LEU A 27 2.01 -11.05 2.35
C LEU A 27 1.00 -11.51 3.40
N PHE A 28 -0.29 -11.50 3.10
CA PHE A 28 -1.32 -11.97 4.03
C PHE A 28 -1.11 -13.44 4.40
N LYS A 29 -0.74 -14.28 3.43
CA LYS A 29 -0.44 -15.70 3.64
C LYS A 29 0.73 -15.92 4.60
N VAL A 30 1.76 -15.07 4.54
CA VAL A 30 2.98 -15.21 5.36
C VAL A 30 2.84 -14.51 6.73
N SER A 31 2.09 -13.40 6.81
CA SER A 31 1.99 -12.57 8.01
C SER A 31 1.30 -13.24 9.20
N HIS A 32 0.51 -14.29 8.98
CA HIS A 32 -0.18 -15.02 10.05
C HIS A 32 0.72 -16.01 10.80
N VAL A 33 1.81 -16.46 10.18
CA VAL A 33 2.66 -17.54 10.71
C VAL A 33 3.80 -16.99 11.57
N ASN A 34 4.25 -15.75 11.33
CA ASN A 34 5.43 -15.19 11.97
C ASN A 34 5.09 -13.96 12.84
N VAL A 35 5.33 -14.07 14.15
CA VAL A 35 5.11 -12.99 15.13
C VAL A 35 5.98 -11.76 14.83
N GLY A 36 7.16 -11.95 14.23
CA GLY A 36 8.04 -10.88 13.77
C GLY A 36 7.47 -10.07 12.60
N LEU A 37 6.49 -10.59 11.86
CA LEU A 37 5.89 -9.92 10.71
C LEU A 37 4.67 -9.05 11.07
N ARG A 38 4.51 -8.64 12.33
CA ARG A 38 3.42 -7.73 12.74
C ARG A 38 3.41 -6.40 11.95
N ALA A 39 4.58 -5.90 11.56
CA ALA A 39 4.73 -4.72 10.69
C ALA A 39 4.03 -4.90 9.33
N TRP A 40 4.02 -6.12 8.79
CA TRP A 40 3.49 -6.44 7.47
C TRP A 40 1.96 -6.38 7.42
N LYS A 41 1.28 -6.47 8.57
CA LYS A 41 -0.18 -6.26 8.63
C LYS A 41 -0.57 -4.85 8.20
N TYR A 42 0.17 -3.84 8.66
CA TYR A 42 -0.07 -2.44 8.27
C TYR A 42 0.28 -2.21 6.80
N LEU A 43 1.32 -2.87 6.29
CA LEU A 43 1.67 -2.82 4.87
C LEU A 43 0.58 -3.44 3.98
N ILE A 44 -0.02 -4.56 4.39
CA ILE A 44 -1.16 -5.16 3.68
C ILE A 44 -2.34 -4.19 3.63
N VAL A 45 -2.67 -3.53 4.74
CA VAL A 45 -3.74 -2.52 4.78
C VAL A 45 -3.43 -1.36 3.84
N ALA A 46 -2.18 -0.88 3.81
CA ALA A 46 -1.74 0.17 2.90
C ALA A 46 -1.90 -0.25 1.42
N LEU A 47 -1.52 -1.48 1.07
CA LEU A 47 -1.64 -2.01 -0.29
C LEU A 47 -3.10 -2.18 -0.73
N VAL A 48 -3.98 -2.58 0.18
CA VAL A 48 -5.43 -2.68 -0.10
C VAL A 48 -6.02 -1.30 -0.32
N LEU A 49 -5.70 -0.33 0.54
CA LEU A 49 -6.15 1.06 0.37
C LEU A 49 -5.63 1.66 -0.94
N PHE A 50 -4.39 1.35 -1.31
CA PHE A 50 -3.80 1.76 -2.58
C PHE A 50 -4.57 1.17 -3.76
N ALA A 51 -4.86 -0.13 -3.75
CA ALA A 51 -5.65 -0.74 -4.82
C ALA A 51 -7.06 -0.13 -4.95
N ILE A 52 -7.70 0.21 -3.83
CA ILE A 52 -9.01 0.90 -3.82
C ILE A 52 -8.89 2.32 -4.40
N GLU A 53 -7.85 3.06 -4.00
CA GLU A 53 -7.61 4.43 -4.47
C GLU A 53 -7.38 4.47 -5.99
N GLU A 54 -6.60 3.55 -6.53
CA GLU A 54 -6.37 3.42 -7.96
C GLU A 54 -7.66 3.12 -8.74
N VAL A 55 -8.54 2.26 -8.21
CA VAL A 55 -9.87 2.00 -8.81
C VAL A 55 -10.74 3.27 -8.78
N ILE A 56 -10.77 3.99 -7.67
CA ILE A 56 -11.51 5.26 -7.56
C ILE A 56 -10.92 6.30 -8.51
N GLY A 57 -9.60 6.41 -8.60
CA GLY A 57 -8.90 7.33 -9.50
C GLY A 57 -9.22 7.04 -10.97
N ALA A 58 -9.30 5.76 -11.35
CA ALA A 58 -9.76 5.37 -12.68
C ALA A 58 -11.21 5.81 -12.92
N LEU A 59 -12.14 5.54 -11.98
CA LEU A 59 -13.56 5.93 -12.11
C LEU A 59 -13.76 7.45 -12.21
N VAL A 60 -13.00 8.23 -11.44
CA VAL A 60 -13.01 9.70 -11.52
C VAL A 60 -12.48 10.16 -12.87
N SER A 61 -11.44 9.51 -13.38
CA SER A 61 -10.84 9.88 -14.68
C SER A 61 -11.77 9.59 -15.86
N PHE A 62 -12.60 8.54 -15.79
CA PHE A 62 -13.68 8.28 -16.75
C PHE A 62 -14.91 9.18 -16.56
N LYS A 63 -14.86 10.11 -15.59
CA LYS A 63 -15.99 10.99 -15.22
C LYS A 63 -17.24 10.23 -14.78
N ILE A 64 -17.09 8.99 -14.31
CA ILE A 64 -18.19 8.17 -13.77
C ILE A 64 -18.58 8.68 -12.38
N ILE A 65 -17.60 9.16 -11.61
CA ILE A 65 -17.78 9.69 -10.26
C ILE A 65 -17.09 11.04 -10.16
N ALA A 66 -17.67 11.98 -9.41
CA ALA A 66 -17.06 13.28 -9.16
C ALA A 66 -15.84 13.17 -8.21
N PRO A 67 -14.80 14.01 -8.40
CA PRO A 67 -13.70 14.10 -7.45
C PRO A 67 -14.26 14.46 -6.07
N THR A 68 -13.99 13.58 -5.11
CA THR A 68 -14.53 13.66 -3.75
C THR A 68 -13.36 13.77 -2.77
N PHE A 69 -13.56 14.38 -1.60
CA PHE A 69 -12.55 14.50 -0.54
C PHE A 69 -11.79 13.19 -0.22
N LEU A 70 -12.43 12.03 -0.44
CA LEU A 70 -11.82 10.70 -0.34
C LEU A 70 -10.54 10.51 -1.17
N THR A 71 -10.40 11.17 -2.33
CA THR A 71 -9.18 11.07 -3.17
C THR A 71 -7.96 11.70 -2.52
N HIS A 72 -8.12 12.48 -1.45
CA HIS A 72 -7.00 13.05 -0.69
C HIS A 72 -6.78 12.34 0.65
N VAL A 73 -7.86 11.87 1.28
CA VAL A 73 -7.79 11.18 2.58
C VAL A 73 -7.17 9.80 2.45
N ILE A 74 -7.51 9.04 1.40
CA ILE A 74 -7.01 7.68 1.23
C ILE A 74 -5.48 7.68 1.03
N PRO A 75 -4.88 8.52 0.15
CA PRO A 75 -3.42 8.63 0.05
C PRO A 75 -2.73 8.99 1.37
N ALA A 76 -3.30 9.92 2.15
CA ALA A 76 -2.76 10.26 3.46
C ALA A 76 -2.79 9.06 4.43
N GLY A 77 -3.87 8.28 4.41
CA GLY A 77 -3.99 7.04 5.17
C GLY A 77 -2.94 6.00 4.76
N ILE A 78 -2.73 5.79 3.46
CA ILE A 78 -1.71 4.87 2.92
C ILE A 78 -0.33 5.24 3.47
N VAL A 79 0.05 6.51 3.37
CA VAL A 79 1.34 7.01 3.89
C VAL A 79 1.45 6.76 5.40
N GLY A 80 0.40 7.04 6.17
CA GLY A 80 0.36 6.77 7.61
C GLY A 80 0.60 5.29 7.94
N PHE A 81 -0.07 4.38 7.23
CA PHE A 81 0.12 2.93 7.42
C PHE A 81 1.54 2.48 7.04
N ILE A 82 2.13 3.04 5.99
CA ILE A 82 3.52 2.76 5.59
C ILE A 82 4.50 3.23 6.68
N ILE A 83 4.32 4.43 7.23
CA ILE A 83 5.17 4.96 8.31
C ILE A 83 5.11 4.05 9.55
N ILE A 84 3.90 3.60 9.93
CA ILE A 84 3.73 2.67 11.06
C ILE A 84 4.42 1.33 10.78
N ALA A 85 4.22 0.77 9.58
CA ALA A 85 4.85 -0.47 9.17
C ALA A 85 6.39 -0.39 9.27
N LEU A 86 6.98 0.67 8.71
CA LEU A 86 8.43 0.89 8.72
C LEU A 86 8.97 1.09 10.13
N THR A 87 8.27 1.88 10.95
CA THR A 87 8.68 2.12 12.35
C THR A 87 8.73 0.82 13.15
N LEU A 88 7.71 -0.04 12.98
CA LEU A 88 7.66 -1.33 13.65
C LEU A 88 8.76 -2.28 13.16
N GLU A 89 9.03 -2.31 11.85
CA GLU A 89 10.09 -3.13 11.26
C GLU A 89 11.49 -2.69 11.76
N ILE A 90 11.78 -1.39 11.74
CA ILE A 90 13.05 -0.84 12.22
C ILE A 90 13.29 -1.19 13.69
N ASN A 91 12.26 -1.04 14.53
CA ASN A 91 12.34 -1.41 15.95
C ASN A 91 12.58 -2.90 16.16
N TYR A 92 11.93 -3.75 15.35
CA TYR A 92 12.13 -5.19 15.39
C TYR A 92 13.58 -5.56 15.01
N VAL A 93 14.08 -5.04 13.88
CA VAL A 93 15.45 -5.29 13.40
C VAL A 93 16.51 -4.82 14.40
N ASN A 94 16.33 -3.64 15.01
CA ASN A 94 17.25 -3.13 16.03
C ASN A 94 17.27 -4.01 17.30
N THR A 95 16.10 -4.52 17.71
CA THR A 95 16.00 -5.41 18.87
C THR A 95 16.70 -6.76 18.62
N GLU A 96 16.55 -7.31 17.42
CA GLU A 96 17.23 -8.54 16.98
C GLU A 96 18.76 -8.37 16.89
N LYS A 97 19.25 -7.26 16.31
CA LYS A 97 20.69 -6.94 16.27
C LYS A 97 21.30 -6.86 17.67
N GLY A 98 20.60 -6.24 18.63
CA GLY A 98 21.05 -6.14 20.01
C GLY A 98 21.17 -7.49 20.72
N ARG A 99 20.37 -8.49 20.33
CA ARG A 99 20.47 -9.86 20.87
C ARG A 99 21.65 -10.64 20.28
N ARG A 100 21.96 -10.46 18.99
CA ARG A 100 23.12 -11.10 18.35
C ARG A 100 24.44 -10.60 18.91
N ASN A 101 24.57 -9.31 19.23
CA ASN A 101 25.81 -8.74 19.74
C ASN A 101 26.13 -9.12 21.20
N LYS A 102 25.19 -9.79 21.91
CA LYS A 102 25.36 -10.27 23.29
C LYS A 102 25.68 -11.78 23.38
N ARG A 103 25.70 -12.48 22.25
CA ARG A 103 26.13 -13.89 22.15
C ARG A 103 27.51 -13.93 21.51
#